data_AF-A0A6P5S720-F1
#
_entry.id   AF-A0A6P5S720-F1
#
_cell.length_a   1.000
_cell.length_b   1.000
_cell.length_c   1.000
_cell.angle_alpha   90.00
_cell.angle_beta   90.00
_cell.angle_gamma   90.00
#
_symmetry.space_group_name_H-M   'P 1'
#
loop_
_entity.id
_entity.type
_entity.pdbx_description
1 polymer ?
#
loop_
_entity_poly.entity_id
_entity_poly.type
_entity_poly.pdbx_seq_one_letter_code
_entity_poly.pdbx_strand_id
1 'polypeptide(L)'
;MQNDEVIWQVIRHKHCSFMSKIETGIFCRNPYNVTGICNRSSCPLANSRYATIRDHDGVFYLYMKTIERAHMPNKLWERVKLPRNYEKALEIIDKHLMYWPKFLVHKTKQRLTKMTQMRIRMRKLALKTREKIMTTPRKEKKREARREEKAEKAAVLDKSIERELLERLKKGVYGDAYKDIYNYPFDKYQKVLEGEEMQLDTEREEEEEEPEIEYVEGYDELEEEDDIEDFAGFSVDNSHADDDIVGSDEEAEAVIRNRERKESAFASRRFEKDEPAAKSKKKPRVLVEVEHEDAGVRQKAVH
;
A
#
# COMPACT_ATOMS: atom_id res chain seq x y z
N MET A 1 -39.49 7.78 -27.76
CA MET A 1 -38.36 8.64 -28.17
C MET A 1 -37.40 8.79 -27.00
N GLN A 2 -36.09 8.79 -27.24
CA GLN A 2 -35.09 9.02 -26.20
C GLN A 2 -34.72 10.51 -26.17
N ASN A 3 -35.03 11.18 -25.06
CA ASN A 3 -34.88 12.63 -24.92
C ASN A 3 -33.77 12.98 -23.92
N ASP A 4 -32.60 13.33 -24.46
CA ASP A 4 -31.38 13.65 -23.71
C ASP A 4 -31.57 14.77 -22.65
N GLU A 5 -32.45 15.74 -22.93
CA GLU A 5 -32.87 16.82 -22.01
C GLU A 5 -33.50 16.27 -20.72
N VAL A 6 -34.51 15.41 -20.85
CA VAL A 6 -35.28 14.84 -19.73
C VAL A 6 -34.39 13.88 -18.93
N ILE A 7 -33.56 13.09 -19.62
CA ILE A 7 -32.58 12.21 -18.98
C ILE A 7 -31.57 13.03 -18.16
N TRP A 8 -31.08 14.15 -18.69
CA TRP A 8 -30.20 15.04 -17.93
C TRP A 8 -30.88 15.63 -16.69
N GLN A 9 -32.12 16.12 -16.81
CA GLN A 9 -32.88 16.67 -15.68
C GLN A 9 -33.07 15.62 -14.58
N VAL A 10 -33.49 14.39 -14.93
CA VAL A 10 -33.64 13.29 -13.98
C VAL A 10 -32.31 12.93 -13.30
N ILE A 11 -31.23 12.79 -14.06
CA ILE A 11 -29.90 12.46 -13.54
C ILE A 11 -29.33 13.57 -12.63
N ARG A 12 -29.62 14.84 -12.92
CA ARG A 12 -29.11 15.98 -12.15
C ARG A 12 -29.88 16.24 -10.86
N HIS A 13 -31.22 16.12 -10.91
CA HIS A 13 -32.10 16.54 -9.81
C HIS A 13 -32.59 15.40 -8.92
N LYS A 14 -32.64 14.15 -9.43
CA LYS A 14 -32.95 12.97 -8.60
C LYS A 14 -31.65 12.32 -8.13
N HIS A 15 -31.31 11.15 -8.69
CA HIS A 15 -30.14 10.37 -8.29
C HIS A 15 -29.29 9.97 -9.49
N CYS A 16 -27.97 10.01 -9.31
CA CYS A 16 -27.00 9.54 -10.28
C CYS A 16 -25.89 8.77 -9.54
N SER A 17 -25.86 7.45 -9.72
CA SER A 17 -24.90 6.55 -9.05
C SER A 17 -23.43 6.86 -9.37
N PHE A 18 -23.16 7.49 -10.51
CA PHE A 18 -21.82 7.90 -10.90
C PHE A 18 -21.44 9.31 -10.44
N MET A 19 -22.36 10.10 -9.87
CA MET A 19 -22.08 11.47 -9.44
C MET A 19 -21.34 11.47 -8.10
N SER A 20 -20.36 12.35 -7.95
CA SER A 20 -19.69 12.60 -6.67
C SER A 20 -19.61 14.10 -6.46
N LYS A 21 -20.24 14.57 -5.39
CA LYS A 21 -20.11 15.96 -4.94
C LYS A 21 -18.88 16.04 -4.04
N ILE A 22 -17.98 16.96 -4.34
CA ILE A 22 -16.80 17.32 -3.55
C ILE A 22 -16.88 18.85 -3.40
N GLU A 23 -16.25 19.43 -2.36
CA GLU A 23 -16.19 20.88 -2.14
C GLU A 23 -15.76 21.66 -3.39
N THR A 24 -14.80 21.12 -4.16
CA THR A 24 -14.28 21.72 -5.40
C THR A 24 -15.22 21.60 -6.62
N GLY A 25 -16.29 20.80 -6.53
CA GLY A 25 -17.28 20.66 -7.60
C GLY A 25 -17.86 19.26 -7.78
N ILE A 26 -18.64 19.10 -8.86
CA ILE A 26 -19.40 17.87 -9.14
C ILE A 26 -18.67 17.02 -10.18
N PHE A 27 -18.15 15.87 -9.75
CA PHE A 27 -17.42 14.91 -10.57
C PHE A 27 -18.27 13.70 -10.95
N CYS A 28 -17.79 12.93 -11.93
CA CYS A 28 -18.46 11.76 -12.46
C CYS A 28 -17.49 10.57 -12.54
N ARG A 29 -17.78 9.50 -11.80
CA ARG A 29 -17.00 8.25 -11.75
C ARG A 29 -17.19 7.35 -12.97
N ASN A 30 -18.06 7.72 -13.92
CA ASN A 30 -18.35 6.87 -15.08
C ASN A 30 -17.09 6.74 -15.99
N PRO A 31 -16.61 5.52 -16.29
CA PRO A 31 -15.39 5.33 -17.08
C PRO A 31 -15.50 5.84 -18.52
N TYR A 32 -16.72 6.03 -19.02
CA TYR A 32 -17.04 6.61 -20.32
C TYR A 32 -17.30 8.11 -20.26
N ASN A 33 -16.92 8.85 -19.21
CA ASN A 33 -16.93 10.32 -19.24
C ASN A 33 -15.59 10.83 -19.81
N VAL A 34 -15.62 11.76 -20.78
CA VAL A 34 -14.40 12.31 -21.40
C VAL A 34 -13.60 13.21 -20.44
N THR A 35 -14.30 14.04 -19.66
CA THR A 35 -13.71 15.11 -18.82
C THR A 35 -13.58 14.72 -17.35
N GLY A 36 -14.42 13.79 -16.87
CA GLY A 36 -14.56 13.44 -15.45
C GLY A 36 -15.49 14.37 -14.66
N ILE A 37 -16.03 15.44 -15.28
CA ILE A 37 -16.93 16.41 -14.65
C ILE A 37 -18.39 16.02 -14.93
N CYS A 38 -19.28 16.19 -13.94
CA CYS A 38 -20.71 15.91 -14.08
C CYS A 38 -21.47 17.12 -14.66
N ASN A 39 -21.28 17.39 -15.96
CA ASN A 39 -21.99 18.44 -16.71
C ASN A 39 -22.87 17.86 -17.81
N ARG A 40 -23.90 18.60 -18.27
CA ARG A 40 -24.82 18.19 -19.34
C ARG A 40 -24.08 17.71 -20.59
N SER A 41 -23.07 18.44 -21.04
CA SER A 41 -22.23 18.10 -22.20
C SER A 41 -21.19 17.00 -21.95
N SER A 42 -20.96 16.62 -20.69
CA SER A 42 -19.93 15.64 -20.29
C SER A 42 -20.50 14.30 -19.83
N CYS A 43 -21.81 14.20 -19.55
CA CYS A 43 -22.42 12.97 -19.09
C CYS A 43 -22.67 11.98 -20.25
N PRO A 44 -22.07 10.76 -20.25
CA PRO A 44 -22.27 9.77 -21.31
C PRO A 44 -23.63 9.05 -21.25
N LEU A 45 -24.33 9.15 -20.12
CA LEU A 45 -25.68 8.60 -19.97
C LEU A 45 -26.71 9.53 -20.60
N ALA A 46 -26.62 10.83 -20.28
CA ALA A 46 -27.55 11.85 -20.75
C ALA A 46 -27.43 12.15 -22.25
N ASN A 47 -26.24 12.06 -22.85
CA ASN A 47 -26.08 12.30 -24.28
C ASN A 47 -26.17 10.99 -25.07
N SER A 48 -27.10 10.91 -26.01
CA SER A 48 -27.28 9.79 -26.94
C SER A 48 -26.13 9.70 -27.95
N ARG A 49 -25.67 10.84 -28.50
CA ARG A 49 -24.43 10.94 -29.29
C ARG A 49 -23.27 11.27 -28.37
N TYR A 50 -22.44 10.27 -28.02
CA TYR A 50 -21.25 10.49 -27.16
C TYR A 50 -20.00 9.74 -27.65
N ALA A 51 -18.80 10.31 -27.52
CA ALA A 51 -17.54 9.71 -27.97
C ALA A 51 -16.44 9.85 -26.91
N THR A 52 -15.70 8.79 -26.62
CA THR A 52 -14.65 8.74 -25.60
C THR A 52 -13.44 7.91 -26.03
N ILE A 53 -12.35 7.97 -25.27
CA ILE A 53 -11.20 7.07 -25.42
C ILE A 53 -11.02 6.27 -24.13
N ARG A 54 -10.81 4.97 -24.29
CA ARG A 54 -10.40 4.06 -23.21
C ARG A 54 -9.15 3.29 -23.58
N ASP A 55 -8.43 2.90 -22.53
CA ASP A 55 -7.32 1.96 -22.57
C ASP A 55 -7.85 0.54 -22.37
N HIS A 56 -7.45 -0.39 -23.23
CA HIS A 56 -7.59 -1.83 -23.03
C HIS A 56 -6.24 -2.47 -23.38
N ASP A 57 -5.62 -3.11 -22.39
CA ASP A 57 -4.40 -3.92 -22.52
C ASP A 57 -3.25 -3.24 -23.29
N GLY A 58 -3.06 -1.93 -23.05
CA GLY A 58 -1.99 -1.18 -23.71
C GLY A 58 -2.30 -0.74 -25.15
N VAL A 59 -3.55 -0.88 -25.61
CA VAL A 59 -4.09 -0.34 -26.87
C VAL A 59 -5.18 0.70 -26.56
N PHE A 60 -5.20 1.81 -27.30
CA PHE A 60 -6.26 2.81 -27.17
C PHE A 60 -7.39 2.48 -28.14
N TYR A 61 -8.62 2.65 -27.67
CA TYR A 61 -9.83 2.50 -28.48
C TYR A 61 -10.67 3.77 -28.41
N LEU A 62 -11.10 4.25 -29.57
CA LEU A 62 -12.15 5.25 -29.69
C LEU A 62 -13.50 4.55 -29.53
N TYR A 63 -14.22 4.92 -28.49
CA TYR A 63 -15.55 4.44 -28.16
C TYR A 63 -16.57 5.46 -28.67
N MET A 64 -17.50 5.04 -29.54
CA MET A 64 -18.55 5.90 -30.09
C MET A 64 -19.93 5.35 -29.76
N LYS A 65 -20.84 6.23 -29.35
CA LYS A 65 -22.23 5.95 -29.00
C LYS A 65 -23.13 6.68 -29.99
N THR A 66 -23.94 5.93 -30.75
CA THR A 66 -24.86 6.47 -31.75
C THR A 66 -26.31 6.38 -31.26
N ILE A 67 -27.16 7.28 -31.78
CA ILE A 67 -28.60 7.32 -31.45
C ILE A 67 -29.31 6.01 -31.80
N GLU A 68 -28.95 5.43 -32.95
CA GLU A 68 -29.57 4.23 -33.50
C GLU A 68 -29.45 3.03 -32.57
N ARG A 69 -28.28 2.86 -31.93
CA ARG A 69 -27.98 1.72 -31.05
C ARG A 69 -28.50 1.88 -29.62
N ALA A 70 -29.16 2.98 -29.29
CA ALA A 70 -29.58 3.28 -27.92
C ALA A 70 -30.55 2.23 -27.32
N HIS A 71 -31.33 1.56 -28.17
CA HIS A 71 -32.23 0.47 -27.79
C HIS A 71 -31.52 -0.87 -27.49
N MET A 72 -30.23 -1.03 -27.84
CA MET A 72 -29.44 -2.23 -27.59
C MET A 72 -28.25 -1.94 -26.65
N PRO A 73 -28.43 -1.95 -25.32
CA PRO A 73 -27.37 -1.58 -24.37
C PRO A 73 -26.07 -2.39 -24.55
N ASN A 74 -26.17 -3.68 -24.90
CA ASN A 74 -25.02 -4.56 -25.14
C ASN A 74 -24.17 -4.14 -26.36
N LYS A 75 -24.78 -3.47 -27.35
CA LYS A 75 -24.14 -3.02 -28.59
C LYS A 75 -24.03 -1.49 -28.68
N LEU A 76 -24.34 -0.78 -27.59
CA LEU A 76 -24.42 0.68 -27.49
C LEU A 76 -23.15 1.42 -27.92
N TRP A 77 -21.99 0.78 -27.71
CA TRP A 77 -20.68 1.35 -28.00
C TRP A 77 -20.00 0.64 -29.18
N GLU A 78 -19.81 1.37 -30.26
CA GLU A 78 -18.84 1.05 -31.31
C GLU A 78 -17.42 1.28 -30.80
N ARG A 79 -16.47 0.44 -31.22
CA ARG A 79 -15.06 0.50 -30.80
C ARG A 79 -14.15 0.49 -32.01
N VAL A 80 -13.38 1.56 -32.21
CA VAL A 80 -12.36 1.66 -33.25
C VAL A 80 -10.98 1.61 -32.60
N LYS A 81 -10.12 0.71 -33.07
CA LYS A 81 -8.74 0.55 -32.58
C LYS A 81 -7.87 1.71 -33.06
N LEU A 82 -7.26 2.47 -32.14
CA LEU A 82 -6.35 3.54 -32.49
C LEU A 82 -4.91 3.00 -32.63
N PRO A 83 -4.12 3.49 -33.60
CA PRO A 83 -2.72 3.12 -33.78
C PRO A 83 -1.85 3.66 -32.64
N ARG A 84 -0.63 3.10 -32.50
CA ARG A 84 0.36 3.57 -31.52
C ARG A 84 0.97 4.94 -31.86
N ASN A 85 0.98 5.33 -33.14
CA ASN A 85 1.40 6.67 -33.55
C ASN A 85 0.26 7.67 -33.24
N TYR A 86 0.60 8.70 -32.46
CA TYR A 86 -0.31 9.75 -32.00
C TYR A 86 -0.93 10.57 -33.14
N GLU A 87 -0.17 10.94 -34.17
CA GLU A 87 -0.65 11.74 -35.30
C GLU A 87 -1.70 10.97 -36.10
N LYS A 88 -1.38 9.72 -36.47
CA LYS A 88 -2.31 8.80 -37.15
C LYS A 88 -3.56 8.53 -36.31
N ALA A 89 -3.44 8.51 -34.98
CA ALA A 89 -4.59 8.38 -34.09
C ALA A 89 -5.48 9.64 -34.07
N LEU A 90 -4.88 10.84 -34.13
CA LEU A 90 -5.63 12.10 -34.27
C LEU A 90 -6.40 12.15 -35.60
N GLU A 91 -5.76 11.80 -36.72
CA GLU A 91 -6.43 11.73 -38.03
C GLU A 91 -7.64 10.79 -38.02
N ILE A 92 -7.51 9.61 -37.40
CA ILE A 92 -8.61 8.62 -37.30
C ILE A 92 -9.74 9.18 -36.44
N ILE A 93 -9.43 9.86 -35.34
CA ILE A 93 -10.43 10.55 -34.52
C ILE A 93 -11.15 11.63 -35.34
N ASP A 94 -10.44 12.44 -36.12
CA ASP A 94 -11.05 13.46 -36.97
C ASP A 94 -11.95 12.84 -38.05
N LYS A 95 -11.49 11.81 -38.75
CA LYS A 95 -12.26 11.08 -39.77
C LYS A 95 -13.55 10.49 -39.22
N HIS A 96 -13.53 9.88 -38.03
CA HIS A 96 -14.75 9.31 -37.42
C HIS A 96 -15.65 10.36 -36.73
N LEU A 97 -15.10 11.48 -36.27
CA LEU A 97 -15.85 12.52 -35.55
C LEU A 97 -16.15 13.78 -36.37
N MET A 98 -16.07 13.74 -37.71
CA MET A 98 -16.33 14.92 -38.56
C MET A 98 -17.68 15.60 -38.28
N TYR A 99 -18.75 14.81 -38.14
CA TYR A 99 -20.13 15.31 -37.95
C TYR A 99 -20.55 15.42 -36.48
N TRP A 100 -19.59 15.56 -35.57
CA TRP A 100 -19.82 15.60 -34.12
C TRP A 100 -19.64 16.99 -33.52
N PRO A 101 -20.23 17.27 -32.33
CA PRO A 101 -20.04 18.55 -31.66
C PRO A 101 -18.56 18.84 -31.41
N LYS A 102 -18.07 20.01 -31.86
CA LYS A 102 -16.66 20.43 -31.74
C LYS A 102 -16.10 20.28 -30.31
N PHE A 103 -16.93 20.51 -29.29
CA PHE A 103 -16.60 20.26 -27.88
C PHE A 103 -16.17 18.82 -27.61
N LEU A 104 -16.91 17.83 -28.09
CA LEU A 104 -16.58 16.41 -27.90
C LEU A 104 -15.34 16.02 -28.69
N VAL A 105 -15.18 16.50 -29.93
CA VAL A 105 -13.96 16.26 -30.73
C VAL A 105 -12.73 16.77 -29.98
N HIS A 106 -12.76 18.04 -29.55
CA HIS A 106 -11.66 18.66 -28.83
C HIS A 106 -11.36 17.97 -27.49
N LYS A 107 -12.38 17.67 -26.68
CA LYS A 107 -12.19 16.96 -25.40
C LYS A 107 -11.70 15.52 -25.60
N THR A 108 -12.12 14.84 -26.66
CA THR A 108 -11.65 13.49 -26.99
C THR A 108 -10.18 13.52 -27.41
N LYS A 109 -9.76 14.50 -28.22
CA LYS A 109 -8.33 14.75 -28.52
C LYS A 109 -7.53 15.03 -27.25
N GLN A 110 -7.98 15.97 -26.40
CA GLN A 110 -7.31 16.26 -25.11
C GLN A 110 -7.17 15.00 -24.23
N ARG A 111 -8.19 14.13 -24.21
CA ARG A 111 -8.13 12.84 -23.51
C ARG A 111 -7.11 11.89 -24.13
N LEU A 112 -7.01 11.78 -25.45
CA LEU A 112 -5.94 11.00 -26.10
C LEU A 112 -4.56 11.48 -25.65
N THR A 113 -4.32 12.80 -25.69
CA THR A 113 -3.05 13.40 -25.27
C THR A 113 -2.74 13.04 -23.83
N LYS A 114 -3.71 13.24 -22.90
CA LYS A 114 -3.52 12.97 -21.48
C LYS A 114 -3.27 11.49 -21.18
N MET A 115 -4.02 10.59 -21.82
CA MET A 115 -3.82 9.14 -21.69
C MET A 115 -2.46 8.70 -22.23
N THR A 116 -2.03 9.26 -23.36
CA THR A 116 -0.70 8.98 -23.96
C THR A 116 0.43 9.47 -23.04
N GLN A 117 0.32 10.69 -22.52
CA GLN A 117 1.25 11.23 -21.51
C GLN A 117 1.29 10.37 -20.24
N MET A 118 0.13 9.91 -19.74
CA MET A 118 0.06 9.02 -18.60
C MET A 118 0.78 7.69 -18.87
N ARG A 119 0.59 7.06 -20.04
CA ARG A 119 1.36 5.86 -20.41
C ARG A 119 2.87 6.10 -20.48
N ILE A 120 3.32 7.23 -21.03
CA ILE A 120 4.74 7.60 -21.05
C ILE A 120 5.26 7.76 -19.61
N ARG A 121 4.48 8.40 -18.73
CA ARG A 121 4.82 8.54 -17.30
C ARG A 121 4.86 7.19 -16.58
N MET A 122 3.93 6.28 -16.84
CA MET A 122 3.92 4.93 -16.27
C MET A 122 5.16 4.13 -16.69
N ARG A 123 5.56 4.18 -17.97
CA ARG A 123 6.82 3.56 -18.43
C ARG A 123 8.05 4.16 -17.76
N LYS A 124 8.11 5.50 -17.68
CA LYS A 124 9.19 6.21 -16.98
C LYS A 124 9.21 5.95 -15.46
N LEU A 125 8.08 5.58 -14.86
CA LEU A 125 8.00 5.17 -13.45
C LEU A 125 8.44 3.72 -13.27
N ALA A 126 8.02 2.81 -14.14
CA ALA A 126 8.43 1.40 -14.09
C ALA A 126 9.93 1.19 -14.34
N LEU A 127 10.56 2.06 -15.15
CA LEU A 127 12.01 2.08 -15.36
C LEU A 127 12.82 2.68 -14.19
N LYS A 128 12.16 3.35 -13.23
CA LYS A 128 12.84 3.91 -12.05
C LYS A 128 12.79 2.90 -10.91
N THR A 129 13.96 2.44 -10.50
CA THR A 129 14.11 1.78 -9.19
C THR A 129 13.63 2.72 -8.10
N ARG A 130 12.73 2.21 -7.26
CA ARG A 130 12.19 2.89 -6.09
C ARG A 130 12.12 1.88 -4.97
N GLU A 131 12.46 2.33 -3.77
CA GLU A 131 12.18 1.57 -2.56
C GLU A 131 10.67 1.28 -2.48
N LYS A 132 10.34 0.01 -2.27
CA LYS A 132 8.96 -0.41 -2.04
C LYS A 132 8.63 -0.07 -0.60
N ILE A 133 7.81 0.96 -0.40
CA ILE A 133 7.22 1.25 0.91
C ILE A 133 6.43 -0.01 1.31
N MET A 134 6.96 -0.75 2.28
CA MET A 134 6.27 -1.87 2.92
C MET A 134 5.66 -1.35 4.21
N THR A 135 4.38 -1.64 4.43
CA THR A 135 3.70 -1.34 5.68
C THR A 135 3.91 -2.50 6.64
N THR A 136 4.67 -2.30 7.71
CA THR A 136 4.67 -3.24 8.84
C THR A 136 3.34 -3.09 9.61
N PRO A 137 2.70 -4.20 10.02
CA PRO A 137 1.47 -4.16 10.80
C PRO A 137 1.73 -3.61 12.21
N ARG A 138 0.76 -2.89 12.76
CA ARG A 138 0.90 -2.22 14.07
C ARG A 138 1.18 -3.19 15.22
N LYS A 139 0.68 -4.44 15.13
CA LYS A 139 0.91 -5.49 16.13
C LYS A 139 2.39 -5.90 16.19
N GLU A 140 3.01 -6.24 15.05
CA GLU A 140 4.45 -6.57 14.99
C GLU A 140 5.29 -5.43 15.56
N LYS A 141 5.03 -4.17 15.16
CA LYS A 141 5.76 -3.02 15.70
C LYS A 141 5.61 -2.84 17.22
N LYS A 142 4.43 -3.11 17.80
CA LYS A 142 4.23 -3.11 19.27
C LYS A 142 5.02 -4.25 19.92
N ARG A 143 4.96 -5.45 19.35
CA ARG A 143 5.59 -6.68 19.86
C ARG A 143 7.12 -6.61 19.81
N GLU A 144 7.67 -6.15 18.69
CA GLU A 144 9.11 -5.89 18.52
C GLU A 144 9.62 -4.91 19.57
N ALA A 145 8.99 -3.73 19.73
CA ALA A 145 9.39 -2.75 20.74
C ALA A 145 9.33 -3.30 22.19
N ARG A 146 8.30 -4.08 22.54
CA ARG A 146 8.21 -4.76 23.85
C ARG A 146 9.32 -5.81 24.04
N ARG A 147 9.69 -6.55 22.98
CA ARG A 147 10.80 -7.51 23.04
C ARG A 147 12.16 -6.82 23.11
N GLU A 148 12.35 -5.71 22.40
CA GLU A 148 13.55 -4.88 22.47
C GLU A 148 13.77 -4.35 23.89
N GLU A 149 12.75 -3.79 24.54
CA GLU A 149 12.85 -3.32 25.93
C GLU A 149 13.14 -4.47 26.93
N LYS A 150 12.52 -5.65 26.73
CA LYS A 150 12.83 -6.85 27.53
C LYS A 150 14.27 -7.33 27.31
N ALA A 151 14.75 -7.32 26.07
CA ALA A 151 16.11 -7.73 25.72
C ALA A 151 17.16 -6.76 26.24
N GLU A 152 16.92 -5.45 26.19
CA GLU A 152 17.78 -4.42 26.77
C GLU A 152 17.94 -4.62 28.28
N LYS A 153 16.83 -4.84 29.00
CA LYS A 153 16.83 -5.12 30.44
C LYS A 153 17.54 -6.43 30.79
N ALA A 154 17.35 -7.49 30.00
CA ALA A 154 17.97 -8.79 30.24
C ALA A 154 19.47 -8.82 29.88
N ALA A 155 19.91 -8.05 28.88
CA ALA A 155 21.30 -8.08 28.41
C ALA A 155 22.29 -7.38 29.35
N VAL A 156 21.82 -6.49 30.24
CA VAL A 156 22.61 -5.72 31.24
C VAL A 156 23.98 -5.32 30.70
N LEU A 157 23.96 -4.57 29.58
CA LEU A 157 25.14 -4.40 28.73
C LEU A 157 26.33 -3.80 29.50
N ASP A 158 26.08 -2.86 30.42
CA ASP A 158 27.12 -2.22 31.23
C ASP A 158 27.99 -3.25 31.98
N LYS A 159 27.40 -4.19 32.74
CA LYS A 159 28.13 -5.26 33.45
C LYS A 159 28.88 -6.21 32.52
N SER A 160 28.42 -6.40 31.28
CA SER A 160 29.15 -7.22 30.29
C SER A 160 30.34 -6.47 29.71
N ILE A 161 30.20 -5.16 29.49
CA ILE A 161 31.25 -4.26 28.99
C ILE A 161 32.32 -4.06 30.06
N GLU A 162 31.94 -3.85 31.33
CA GLU A 162 32.87 -3.72 32.46
C GLU A 162 33.77 -4.95 32.57
N ARG A 163 33.17 -6.15 32.62
CA ARG A 163 33.92 -7.42 32.63
C ARG A 163 34.83 -7.58 31.42
N GLU A 164 34.38 -7.23 30.21
CA GLU A 164 35.24 -7.32 29.02
C GLU A 164 36.42 -6.32 29.06
N LEU A 165 36.19 -5.10 29.54
CA LEU A 165 37.22 -4.07 29.69
C LEU A 165 38.26 -4.48 30.74
N LEU A 166 37.81 -5.02 31.88
CA LEU A 166 38.67 -5.57 32.93
C LEU A 166 39.47 -6.78 32.42
N GLU A 167 38.86 -7.70 31.68
CA GLU A 167 39.57 -8.80 31.04
C GLU A 167 40.61 -8.32 30.02
N ARG A 168 40.29 -7.34 29.16
CA ARG A 168 41.23 -6.74 28.20
C ARG A 168 42.39 -6.02 28.91
N LEU A 169 42.13 -5.41 30.06
CA LEU A 169 43.14 -4.80 30.92
C LEU A 169 44.03 -5.87 31.58
N LYS A 170 43.45 -6.91 32.20
CA LYS A 170 44.18 -8.06 32.77
C LYS A 170 45.02 -8.80 31.71
N LYS A 171 44.54 -8.88 30.47
CA LYS A 171 45.25 -9.45 29.29
C LYS A 171 46.33 -8.50 28.72
N GLY A 172 46.50 -7.28 29.24
CA GLY A 172 47.54 -6.35 28.82
C GLY A 172 47.37 -5.78 27.41
N VAL A 173 46.15 -5.79 26.86
CA VAL A 173 45.85 -5.29 25.49
C VAL A 173 46.18 -3.80 25.38
N TYR A 174 45.94 -3.04 26.44
CA TYR A 174 46.43 -1.68 26.64
C TYR A 174 47.83 -1.74 27.26
N GLY A 175 48.84 -2.04 26.43
CA GLY A 175 50.20 -2.33 26.90
C GLY A 175 50.89 -1.19 27.65
N ASP A 176 51.99 -1.52 28.33
CA ASP A 176 52.75 -0.66 29.25
C ASP A 176 53.19 0.70 28.65
N ALA A 177 53.22 0.81 27.31
CA ALA A 177 53.45 2.06 26.58
C ALA A 177 52.37 3.15 26.79
N TYR A 178 51.18 2.82 27.31
CA TYR A 178 50.13 3.81 27.61
C TYR A 178 50.25 4.43 29.02
N LYS A 179 51.10 3.86 29.88
CA LYS A 179 51.29 4.28 31.29
C LYS A 179 51.85 5.70 31.43
N ASP A 180 52.65 6.14 30.46
CA ASP A 180 53.30 7.46 30.44
C ASP A 180 52.54 8.52 29.60
N ILE A 181 51.52 8.12 28.82
CA ILE A 181 50.82 9.01 27.87
C ILE A 181 49.50 9.55 28.45
N TYR A 182 48.80 8.75 29.26
CA TYR A 182 47.57 9.16 29.92
C TYR A 182 47.70 9.07 31.43
N ASN A 183 47.32 10.14 32.14
CA ASN A 183 47.23 10.22 33.60
C ASN A 183 46.06 9.37 34.12
N TYR A 184 46.15 8.06 33.94
CA TYR A 184 45.19 7.07 34.42
C TYR A 184 45.55 6.73 35.87
N PRO A 185 44.65 6.94 36.85
CA PRO A 185 44.96 6.77 38.26
C PRO A 185 45.03 5.27 38.65
N PHE A 186 46.12 4.61 38.26
CA PHE A 186 46.37 3.17 38.37
C PHE A 186 46.09 2.61 39.77
N ASP A 187 46.50 3.33 40.82
CA ASP A 187 46.28 2.98 42.23
C ASP A 187 44.80 2.83 42.63
N LYS A 188 43.88 3.51 41.91
CA LYS A 188 42.43 3.35 42.12
C LYS A 188 41.91 2.10 41.43
N TYR A 189 42.49 1.72 40.30
CA TYR A 189 42.07 0.56 39.52
C TYR A 189 42.64 -0.76 40.08
N GLN A 190 43.86 -0.78 40.63
CA GLN A 190 44.34 -1.95 41.38
C GLN A 190 43.44 -2.24 42.61
N LYS A 191 42.98 -1.20 43.32
CA LYS A 191 42.05 -1.36 44.44
C LYS A 191 40.66 -1.85 44.02
N VAL A 192 40.19 -1.49 42.83
CA VAL A 192 38.98 -2.08 42.25
C VAL A 192 39.25 -3.55 41.91
N LEU A 193 40.36 -3.88 41.24
CA LEU A 193 40.73 -5.27 40.93
C LEU A 193 40.80 -6.18 42.18
N GLU A 194 41.43 -5.71 43.26
CA GLU A 194 41.58 -6.44 44.53
C GLU A 194 40.25 -6.53 45.31
N GLY A 195 39.39 -5.50 45.23
CA GLY A 195 38.05 -5.54 45.82
C GLY A 195 37.08 -6.43 45.06
N GLU A 196 37.21 -6.45 43.73
CA GLU A 196 36.36 -7.20 42.80
C GLU A 196 36.72 -8.69 42.79
N GLU A 197 37.98 -9.07 43.06
CA GLU A 197 38.34 -10.48 43.31
C GLU A 197 37.71 -11.04 44.61
N MET A 198 37.54 -10.22 45.66
CA MET A 198 36.74 -10.62 46.85
C MET A 198 35.23 -10.61 46.58
N GLN A 199 34.73 -9.70 45.75
CA GLN A 199 33.31 -9.68 45.37
C GLN A 199 32.95 -10.85 44.44
N LEU A 200 33.81 -11.22 43.50
CA LEU A 200 33.60 -12.37 42.61
C LEU A 200 33.58 -13.71 43.37
N ASP A 201 34.39 -13.88 44.42
CA ASP A 201 34.29 -15.07 45.29
C ASP A 201 33.01 -15.08 46.14
N THR A 202 32.40 -13.90 46.41
CA THR A 202 31.13 -13.79 47.15
C THR A 202 29.91 -13.96 46.22
N GLU A 203 29.88 -13.27 45.08
CA GLU A 203 28.84 -13.39 44.05
C GLU A 203 28.78 -14.82 43.50
N ARG A 204 29.90 -15.56 43.48
CA ARG A 204 29.96 -16.98 43.08
C ARG A 204 29.41 -17.96 44.12
N GLU A 205 29.35 -17.58 45.40
CA GLU A 205 28.58 -18.32 46.41
C GLU A 205 27.07 -17.98 46.33
N GLU A 206 26.71 -16.76 45.92
CA GLU A 206 25.31 -16.36 45.68
C GLU A 206 24.74 -16.88 44.34
N GLU A 207 25.57 -17.12 43.31
CA GLU A 207 25.18 -17.67 41.99
C GLU A 207 24.74 -19.15 42.07
N GLU A 208 25.06 -19.88 43.16
CA GLU A 208 24.46 -21.21 43.45
C GLU A 208 23.06 -21.12 44.09
N GLU A 209 22.60 -19.93 44.54
CA GLU A 209 21.30 -19.72 45.20
C GLU A 209 20.35 -18.79 44.41
N GLU A 210 20.72 -18.31 43.22
CA GLU A 210 19.75 -17.66 42.32
C GLU A 210 18.69 -18.67 41.84
N PRO A 211 17.38 -18.40 42.01
CA PRO A 211 16.34 -19.27 41.48
C PRO A 211 16.34 -19.19 39.95
N GLU A 212 16.64 -20.32 39.30
CA GLU A 212 16.59 -20.51 37.86
C GLU A 212 15.29 -19.92 37.28
N ILE A 213 15.39 -18.74 36.64
CA ILE A 213 14.23 -18.05 36.07
C ILE A 213 13.86 -18.78 34.79
N GLU A 214 13.06 -19.83 34.97
CA GLU A 214 12.47 -20.61 33.90
C GLU A 214 11.56 -19.68 33.07
N TYR A 215 12.07 -19.21 31.92
CA TYR A 215 11.29 -18.42 30.96
C TYR A 215 10.28 -19.34 30.27
N VAL A 216 9.17 -19.62 30.96
CA VAL A 216 8.07 -20.45 30.46
C VAL A 216 7.56 -19.89 29.12
N GLU A 217 7.64 -20.69 28.05
CA GLU A 217 7.20 -20.33 26.68
C GLU A 217 5.68 -20.01 26.55
N GLY A 218 4.91 -20.11 27.65
CA GLY A 218 3.46 -19.92 27.69
C GLY A 218 2.97 -18.47 27.57
N TYR A 219 3.84 -17.47 27.53
CA TYR A 219 3.42 -16.07 27.39
C TYR A 219 2.99 -15.65 25.97
N ASP A 220 3.17 -16.50 24.95
CA ASP A 220 2.62 -16.25 23.61
C ASP A 220 1.09 -16.47 23.55
N GLU A 221 0.48 -17.15 24.52
CA GLU A 221 -0.98 -17.36 24.60
C GLU A 221 -1.68 -16.27 25.44
N LEU A 222 -1.01 -15.71 26.46
CA LEU A 222 -1.48 -14.52 27.19
C LEU A 222 -1.37 -13.21 26.37
N GLU A 223 -0.56 -13.19 25.29
CA GLU A 223 -0.44 -12.02 24.42
C GLU A 223 -1.68 -11.76 23.53
N GLU A 224 -2.65 -12.71 23.49
CA GLU A 224 -3.98 -12.49 22.88
C GLU A 224 -5.00 -11.80 23.81
N GLU A 225 -4.89 -11.93 25.14
CA GLU A 225 -5.83 -11.31 26.10
C GLU A 225 -5.60 -9.80 26.29
N ASP A 226 -4.34 -9.37 26.24
CA ASP A 226 -3.89 -7.96 26.35
C ASP A 226 -4.49 -7.03 25.26
N ASP A 227 -5.02 -7.59 24.18
CA ASP A 227 -5.64 -6.85 23.05
C ASP A 227 -7.16 -6.66 23.23
N ILE A 228 -7.76 -7.19 24.32
CA ILE A 228 -9.19 -7.04 24.66
C ILE A 228 -9.47 -5.72 25.39
N GLU A 229 -8.53 -5.22 26.21
CA GLU A 229 -8.75 -4.00 27.01
C GLU A 229 -8.92 -2.73 26.16
N ASP A 230 -8.26 -2.65 24.99
CA ASP A 230 -8.35 -1.51 24.05
C ASP A 230 -9.69 -1.51 23.24
N PHE A 231 -10.52 -2.56 23.38
CA PHE A 231 -11.88 -2.62 22.80
C PHE A 231 -12.97 -2.07 23.74
N ALA A 232 -12.74 -2.11 25.06
CA ALA A 232 -13.74 -1.72 26.06
C ALA A 232 -13.96 -0.20 26.19
N GLY A 233 -13.05 0.62 25.64
CA GLY A 233 -13.05 2.08 25.81
C GLY A 233 -14.03 2.90 24.95
N PHE A 234 -14.87 2.26 24.13
CA PHE A 234 -15.73 2.95 23.14
C PHE A 234 -17.22 3.07 23.52
N SER A 235 -17.54 3.09 24.80
CA SER A 235 -18.90 3.32 25.31
C SER A 235 -18.94 4.34 26.44
N VAL A 236 -19.97 5.19 26.43
CA VAL A 236 -20.27 6.25 27.41
C VAL A 236 -19.45 7.55 27.30
N ASP A 237 -19.61 8.27 26.19
CA ASP A 237 -19.95 9.71 26.26
C ASP A 237 -20.77 10.14 25.03
N ASN A 238 -22.05 10.42 25.24
CA ASN A 238 -22.85 11.26 24.35
C ASN A 238 -24.13 11.73 25.07
N SER A 239 -23.98 12.73 25.95
CA SER A 239 -25.13 13.39 26.60
C SER A 239 -25.17 14.90 26.31
N HIS A 240 -25.83 15.30 25.22
CA HIS A 240 -26.91 16.32 25.24
C HIS A 240 -27.45 16.68 23.84
N ALA A 241 -28.79 16.84 23.76
CA ALA A 241 -29.54 17.76 22.86
C ALA A 241 -29.39 17.58 21.31
N ASP A 242 -30.37 17.79 20.43
CA ASP A 242 -31.80 18.21 20.46
C ASP A 242 -32.36 17.91 19.03
N ASP A 243 -33.65 17.68 18.73
CA ASP A 243 -34.88 17.39 19.49
C ASP A 243 -35.96 16.84 18.49
N ASP A 244 -37.21 16.68 18.94
CA ASP A 244 -38.49 16.75 18.19
C ASP A 244 -39.05 15.51 17.39
N ILE A 245 -40.22 15.06 17.89
CA ILE A 245 -41.51 14.86 17.16
C ILE A 245 -42.03 13.44 16.74
N VAL A 246 -43.12 13.01 17.43
CA VAL A 246 -44.25 12.07 17.11
C VAL A 246 -44.02 10.67 16.46
N GLY A 247 -44.81 9.61 16.70
CA GLY A 247 -45.98 9.40 17.58
C GLY A 247 -47.04 8.46 16.95
N SER A 248 -47.35 7.33 17.61
CA SER A 248 -48.33 6.25 17.26
C SER A 248 -48.06 5.44 15.96
N ASP A 249 -47.87 4.11 16.03
CA ASP A 249 -48.85 2.99 16.19
C ASP A 249 -49.43 2.52 14.83
N GLU A 250 -49.78 1.26 14.58
CA GLU A 250 -49.83 0.04 15.40
C GLU A 250 -49.72 -1.20 14.48
N GLU A 251 -49.18 -2.32 14.99
CA GLU A 251 -49.76 -3.69 14.92
C GLU A 251 -48.69 -4.78 15.11
N ALA A 252 -49.10 -5.86 15.78
CA ALA A 252 -48.24 -6.95 16.23
C ALA A 252 -48.53 -8.25 15.47
N GLU A 253 -47.57 -9.19 15.46
CA GLU A 253 -47.74 -10.47 16.15
C GLU A 253 -46.44 -11.30 16.15
N ALA A 254 -46.38 -12.29 17.05
CA ALA A 254 -45.18 -13.04 17.39
C ALA A 254 -45.22 -14.49 16.90
N VAL A 255 -44.06 -15.06 16.52
CA VAL A 255 -43.84 -16.52 16.54
C VAL A 255 -42.42 -16.86 17.02
N ILE A 256 -42.34 -17.63 18.11
CA ILE A 256 -41.12 -18.30 18.58
C ILE A 256 -41.03 -19.69 17.92
N ARG A 257 -39.85 -20.11 17.43
CA ARG A 257 -39.36 -21.52 17.52
C ARG A 257 -37.94 -21.76 16.98
N ASN A 258 -37.09 -22.26 17.88
CA ASN A 258 -36.03 -23.29 17.73
C ASN A 258 -35.08 -23.32 16.51
N ARG A 259 -33.82 -22.97 16.79
CA ARG A 259 -32.70 -23.93 16.98
C ARG A 259 -32.73 -25.23 16.13
N GLU A 260 -31.82 -25.35 15.15
CA GLU A 260 -31.12 -26.62 14.90
C GLU A 260 -29.70 -26.40 14.32
N ARG A 261 -28.74 -27.18 14.82
CA ARG A 261 -27.31 -27.20 14.44
C ARG A 261 -27.04 -28.55 13.78
N LYS A 262 -26.49 -28.57 12.56
CA LYS A 262 -25.98 -29.80 11.94
C LYS A 262 -24.69 -29.53 11.16
N GLU A 263 -23.60 -29.94 11.78
CA GLU A 263 -22.36 -30.26 11.07
C GLU A 263 -22.59 -31.53 10.22
N SER A 264 -21.92 -31.63 9.08
CA SER A 264 -21.55 -32.92 8.52
C SER A 264 -20.19 -32.79 7.84
N ALA A 265 -19.26 -33.66 8.24
CA ALA A 265 -17.89 -33.68 7.78
C ALA A 265 -17.62 -34.91 6.90
N PHE A 266 -16.43 -34.94 6.31
CA PHE A 266 -15.79 -36.07 5.61
C PHE A 266 -16.34 -36.51 4.24
N ALA A 267 -15.50 -36.23 3.22
CA ALA A 267 -15.19 -37.18 2.15
C ALA A 267 -13.77 -36.95 1.57
N SER A 268 -12.74 -37.22 2.36
CA SER A 268 -11.33 -37.15 1.91
C SER A 268 -10.84 -38.50 1.37
N ARG A 269 -10.50 -38.60 0.07
CA ARG A 269 -9.71 -39.66 -0.61
C ARG A 269 -9.58 -39.29 -2.10
N ARG A 270 -8.48 -39.49 -2.82
CA ARG A 270 -7.06 -39.74 -2.47
C ARG A 270 -6.22 -39.38 -3.73
N PHE A 271 -4.91 -39.19 -3.58
CA PHE A 271 -3.95 -38.89 -4.66
C PHE A 271 -3.62 -40.10 -5.55
N GLU A 272 -3.29 -39.83 -6.82
CA GLU A 272 -2.16 -40.39 -7.60
C GLU A 272 -1.87 -39.40 -8.76
N LYS A 273 -0.75 -38.66 -8.74
CA LYS A 273 0.61 -38.99 -9.23
C LYS A 273 0.71 -39.15 -10.76
N ASP A 274 1.35 -38.17 -11.42
CA ASP A 274 2.32 -38.41 -12.49
C ASP A 274 3.15 -37.13 -12.82
N GLU A 275 4.48 -37.28 -12.80
CA GLU A 275 5.59 -36.38 -13.20
C GLU A 275 6.88 -37.21 -13.00
N PRO A 276 8.04 -36.96 -13.68
CA PRO A 276 8.40 -35.73 -14.38
C PRO A 276 9.05 -35.90 -15.77
N ALA A 277 9.24 -34.79 -16.50
CA ALA A 277 10.14 -34.73 -17.66
C ALA A 277 11.02 -33.46 -17.66
N ALA A 278 12.26 -33.59 -17.22
CA ALA A 278 13.18 -32.47 -17.04
C ALA A 278 13.79 -31.92 -18.36
N LYS A 279 13.77 -30.59 -18.56
CA LYS A 279 14.71 -29.88 -19.47
C LYS A 279 15.23 -28.55 -18.92
N SER A 280 16.43 -28.64 -18.34
CA SER A 280 17.53 -27.66 -18.31
C SER A 280 17.25 -26.15 -18.47
N LYS A 281 17.66 -25.42 -17.42
CA LYS A 281 17.93 -23.97 -17.35
C LYS A 281 18.60 -23.38 -18.61
N LYS A 282 18.13 -22.22 -19.08
CA LYS A 282 18.95 -21.23 -19.82
C LYS A 282 18.80 -19.85 -19.19
N LYS A 283 19.91 -19.31 -18.67
CA LYS A 283 19.99 -17.91 -18.22
C LYS A 283 20.03 -16.99 -19.45
N PRO A 284 19.39 -15.81 -19.45
CA PRO A 284 19.64 -14.80 -20.47
C PRO A 284 21.07 -14.25 -20.29
N ARG A 285 21.90 -14.32 -21.34
CA ARG A 285 23.13 -13.53 -21.42
C ARG A 285 22.73 -12.09 -21.71
N VAL A 286 23.05 -11.18 -20.79
CA VAL A 286 23.07 -9.74 -21.07
C VAL A 286 24.40 -9.45 -21.78
N LEU A 287 24.36 -9.00 -23.03
CA LEU A 287 25.51 -8.29 -23.61
C LEU A 287 25.54 -6.91 -22.97
N VAL A 288 26.64 -6.60 -22.31
CA VAL A 288 26.98 -5.23 -21.92
C VAL A 288 27.99 -4.75 -22.95
N GLU A 289 27.54 -3.93 -23.90
CA GLU A 289 28.44 -3.15 -24.73
C GLU A 289 28.97 -2.00 -23.88
N VAL A 290 30.25 -2.06 -23.53
CA VAL A 290 30.95 -0.99 -22.81
C VAL A 290 31.54 -0.04 -23.85
N GLU A 291 30.79 1.00 -24.22
CA GLU A 291 31.40 2.14 -24.90
C GLU A 291 32.38 2.81 -23.91
N HIS A 292 33.65 2.90 -24.29
CA HIS A 292 34.65 3.62 -23.50
C HIS A 292 34.41 5.13 -23.61
N GLU A 293 34.52 5.82 -22.47
CA GLU A 293 34.54 7.27 -22.43
C GLU A 293 35.84 7.80 -23.03
N ASP A 294 35.76 8.55 -24.13
CA ASP A 294 36.92 9.30 -24.62
C ASP A 294 36.56 10.72 -25.11
N ALA A 295 37.26 11.69 -24.52
CA ALA A 295 37.52 13.07 -24.98
C ALA A 295 36.36 13.91 -25.59
N GLY A 296 35.83 14.84 -24.80
CA GLY A 296 34.84 15.83 -25.28
C GLY A 296 34.77 17.16 -24.51
N VAL A 297 35.86 17.61 -23.88
CA VAL A 297 35.88 18.88 -23.11
C VAL A 297 35.62 20.08 -24.02
N ARG A 298 34.39 20.60 -24.02
CA ARG A 298 34.04 21.86 -24.68
C ARG A 298 34.61 23.04 -23.90
N GLN A 299 35.72 23.58 -24.40
CA GLN A 299 36.24 24.88 -23.96
C GLN A 299 35.18 25.97 -24.20
N LYS A 300 35.02 26.88 -23.23
CA LYS A 300 34.24 28.11 -23.40
C LYS A 300 35.06 29.07 -24.26
N ALA A 301 34.55 29.45 -25.44
CA ALA A 301 35.10 30.57 -26.18
C ALA A 301 34.71 31.88 -25.50
N VAL A 302 35.70 32.69 -25.17
CA VAL A 302 35.54 34.12 -24.86
C VAL A 302 35.79 34.88 -26.14
N HIS A 303 34.76 35.53 -26.69
CA HIS A 303 34.85 36.82 -27.36
C HIS A 303 33.46 37.43 -27.56
#